data_AF-A0A377B7T5-F1
#
_entry.id   AF-A0A377B7T5-F1
#
_cell.length_a   1.000
_cell.length_b   1.000
_cell.length_c   1.000
_cell.angle_alpha   90.00
_cell.angle_beta   90.00
_cell.angle_gamma   90.00
#
_symmetry.space_group_name_H-M   'P 1'
#
loop_
_entity.id
_entity.type
_entity.pdbx_description
1 polymer ?
#
loop_
_entity_poly.entity_id
_entity_poly.type
_entity_poly.pdbx_seq_one_letter_code
_entity_poly.pdbx_strand_id
1 'polypeptide(L)'
;MPVVAFSVINIVLTLSSFLWLNRPLACLFILVGAAAQYFIMTYGIVIDRSMIANIIDTTPAESYALMTPQMLLTLGFSGVLAALIACWIKIKPATSRLRSVLFRGANILVSVLLILLVAALFYKDYASLFRNNKELVKSLSPSNSIVASWSWYSHQRLANLPLVRIGEDAHRNPLMQNEKRKNLTILIVGETSRAENFSLNGYPRETNPRLAKDNVVYFPNTASCGTATAVSVPCMFSDYAA
;
A
#
# COMPACT_ATOMS: atom_id res chain seq x y z
N MET A 1 6.97 16.58 -13.10
CA MET A 1 6.33 15.26 -12.93
C MET A 1 5.00 15.09 -13.66
N PRO A 2 4.04 16.04 -13.63
CA PRO A 2 2.71 15.78 -14.16
C PRO A 2 2.69 15.52 -15.67
N VAL A 3 3.56 16.19 -16.45
CA VAL A 3 3.68 15.96 -17.90
C VAL A 3 4.17 14.54 -18.19
N VAL A 4 5.17 14.04 -17.47
CA VAL A 4 5.69 12.68 -17.66
C VAL A 4 4.62 11.63 -17.33
N ALA A 5 3.93 11.78 -16.20
CA ALA A 5 2.84 10.89 -15.80
C ALA A 5 1.70 10.90 -16.83
N PHE A 6 1.29 12.07 -17.31
CA PHE A 6 0.29 12.21 -18.36
C PHE A 6 0.72 11.51 -19.66
N SER A 7 1.95 11.74 -20.11
CA SER A 7 2.50 11.10 -21.31
C SER A 7 2.55 9.57 -21.19
N VAL A 8 2.93 9.03 -20.03
CA VAL A 8 2.94 7.58 -19.78
C VAL A 8 1.52 7.00 -19.82
N ILE A 9 0.56 7.61 -19.12
CA ILE A 9 -0.84 7.15 -19.14
C ILE A 9 -1.41 7.22 -20.56
N ASN A 10 -1.12 8.29 -21.31
CA ASN A 10 -1.55 8.44 -22.70
C ASN A 10 -0.98 7.33 -23.60
N ILE A 11 0.30 6.99 -23.46
CA ILE A 11 0.94 5.89 -24.20
C ILE A 11 0.22 4.57 -23.88
N VAL A 12 0.01 4.26 -22.60
CA VAL A 12 -0.65 3.02 -22.16
C VAL A 12 -2.07 2.93 -22.73
N LEU A 13 -2.88 3.98 -22.59
CA LEU A 13 -4.25 4.00 -23.13
C LEU A 13 -4.28 3.91 -24.67
N THR A 14 -3.31 4.52 -25.35
CA THR A 14 -3.20 4.44 -26.82
C THR A 14 -2.83 3.03 -27.26
N LEU A 15 -1.90 2.37 -26.57
CA LEU A 15 -1.55 0.96 -26.81
C LEU A 15 -2.75 0.03 -26.57
N SER A 16 -3.47 0.21 -25.47
CA SER A 16 -4.68 -0.57 -25.17
C SER A 16 -5.81 -0.34 -26.17
N SER A 17 -5.83 0.81 -26.86
CA SER A 17 -6.78 1.08 -27.95
C SER A 17 -6.57 0.18 -29.18
N PHE A 18 -5.38 -0.42 -29.37
CA PHE A 18 -5.18 -1.40 -30.44
C PHE A 18 -5.91 -2.72 -30.15
N LEU A 19 -6.04 -3.08 -28.87
CA LEU A 19 -6.72 -4.29 -28.39
C LEU A 19 -8.19 -4.05 -27.96
N TRP A 20 -8.73 -2.87 -28.26
CA TRP A 20 -10.10 -2.44 -27.88
C TRP A 20 -10.35 -2.42 -26.36
N LEU A 21 -9.28 -2.41 -25.55
CA LEU A 21 -9.29 -2.41 -24.08
C LEU A 21 -9.21 -1.00 -23.48
N ASN A 22 -9.20 0.06 -24.30
CA ASN A 22 -9.04 1.43 -23.82
C ASN A 22 -10.14 1.89 -22.85
N ARG A 23 -11.41 1.54 -23.11
CA ARG A 23 -12.54 1.88 -22.22
C ARG A 23 -12.45 1.20 -20.86
N PRO A 24 -12.36 -0.14 -20.75
CA PRO A 24 -12.26 -0.80 -19.46
C PRO A 24 -11.00 -0.38 -18.71
N LEU A 25 -9.86 -0.18 -19.40
CA LEU A 25 -8.63 0.25 -18.75
C LEU A 25 -8.72 1.70 -18.23
N ALA A 26 -9.34 2.61 -18.98
CA ALA A 26 -9.57 3.98 -18.51
C ALA A 26 -10.52 4.01 -17.31
N CYS A 27 -11.64 3.30 -17.37
CA CYS A 27 -12.60 3.22 -16.28
C CYS A 27 -11.92 2.56 -15.04
N LEU A 28 -11.03 1.57 -15.21
CA LEU A 28 -10.20 1.00 -14.13
C LEU A 28 -9.20 2.01 -13.53
N PHE A 29 -8.41 2.71 -14.35
CA PHE A 29 -7.43 3.68 -13.88
C PHE A 29 -8.07 4.84 -13.11
N ILE A 30 -9.25 5.28 -13.54
CA ILE A 30 -10.01 6.31 -12.84
C ILE A 30 -10.46 5.82 -11.46
N LEU A 31 -11.04 4.61 -11.39
CA LEU A 31 -11.54 4.07 -10.12
C LEU A 31 -10.40 3.81 -9.13
N VAL A 32 -9.32 3.15 -9.58
CA VAL A 32 -8.14 2.88 -8.75
C VAL A 32 -7.46 4.18 -8.34
N GLY A 33 -7.34 5.14 -9.25
CA GLY A 33 -6.75 6.45 -8.98
C GLY A 33 -7.56 7.25 -7.96
N ALA A 34 -8.88 7.30 -8.11
CA ALA A 34 -9.78 7.99 -7.18
C ALA A 34 -9.73 7.36 -5.77
N ALA A 35 -9.75 6.03 -5.70
CA ALA A 35 -9.63 5.30 -4.44
C ALA A 35 -8.30 5.58 -3.74
N ALA A 36 -7.18 5.36 -4.43
CA ALA A 36 -5.86 5.62 -3.89
C ALA A 36 -5.70 7.08 -3.46
N GLN A 37 -6.14 8.04 -4.27
CA GLN A 37 -6.04 9.46 -3.98
C GLN A 37 -6.83 9.85 -2.72
N TYR A 38 -8.04 9.31 -2.53
CA TYR A 38 -8.83 9.59 -1.34
C TYR A 38 -8.09 9.19 -0.06
N PHE A 39 -7.53 7.97 -0.03
CA PHE A 39 -6.82 7.49 1.15
C PHE A 39 -5.48 8.21 1.37
N ILE A 40 -4.75 8.54 0.30
CA ILE A 40 -3.51 9.33 0.39
C ILE A 40 -3.82 10.73 0.97
N MET A 41 -4.86 11.40 0.49
CA MET A 41 -5.19 12.76 0.95
C MET A 41 -5.80 12.81 2.35
N THR A 42 -6.63 11.83 2.70
CA THR A 42 -7.36 11.83 3.98
C THR A 42 -6.53 11.25 5.11
N TYR A 43 -5.80 10.17 4.86
CA TYR A 43 -5.08 9.42 5.89
C TYR A 43 -3.56 9.51 5.77
N GLY A 44 -3.04 10.15 4.71
CA GLY A 44 -1.59 10.26 4.49
C GLY A 44 -0.91 8.93 4.20
N ILE A 45 -1.67 7.90 3.80
CA ILE A 45 -1.10 6.57 3.57
C ILE A 45 -0.29 6.54 2.26
N VAL A 46 0.70 5.65 2.21
CA VAL A 46 1.45 5.34 1.00
C VAL A 46 1.02 3.95 0.51
N ILE A 47 0.62 3.85 -0.75
CA ILE A 47 0.19 2.58 -1.35
C ILE A 47 1.43 1.80 -1.79
N ASP A 48 1.89 0.90 -0.93
CA ASP A 48 3.01 0.01 -1.20
C ASP A 48 2.62 -1.48 -1.06
N ARG A 49 3.61 -2.38 -1.17
CA ARG A 49 3.37 -3.83 -1.11
C ARG A 49 2.69 -4.25 0.20
N SER A 50 3.11 -3.70 1.34
CA SER A 50 2.50 -3.98 2.64
C SER A 50 1.07 -3.47 2.71
N MET A 51 0.78 -2.30 2.13
CA MET A 51 -0.59 -1.81 2.08
C MET A 51 -1.50 -2.72 1.24
N ILE A 52 -1.01 -3.28 0.13
CA ILE A 52 -1.77 -4.28 -0.63
C ILE A 52 -2.01 -5.55 0.20
N ALA A 53 -1.01 -6.02 0.94
CA ALA A 53 -1.20 -7.15 1.86
C ALA A 53 -2.27 -6.84 2.91
N ASN A 54 -2.23 -5.66 3.54
CA ASN A 54 -3.24 -5.23 4.50
C ASN A 54 -4.66 -5.20 3.88
N ILE A 55 -4.80 -4.74 2.63
CA ILE A 55 -6.09 -4.73 1.92
C ILE A 55 -6.60 -6.15 1.65
N ILE A 56 -5.71 -7.11 1.42
CA ILE A 56 -6.07 -8.50 1.14
C ILE A 56 -6.40 -9.26 2.43
N ASP A 57 -5.67 -8.99 3.51
CA ASP A 57 -5.79 -9.68 4.79
C ASP A 57 -6.87 -9.05 5.71
N THR A 58 -7.44 -7.90 5.33
CA THR A 58 -8.47 -7.20 6.13
C THR A 58 -9.78 -7.97 6.20
N THR A 59 -10.53 -7.75 7.28
CA THR A 59 -11.87 -8.30 7.46
C THR A 59 -12.97 -7.32 7.04
N PRO A 60 -14.20 -7.79 6.74
CA PRO A 60 -15.32 -6.89 6.46
C PRO A 60 -15.59 -5.90 7.59
N ALA A 61 -15.48 -6.33 8.85
CA ALA A 61 -15.71 -5.48 10.02
C ALA A 61 -14.72 -4.29 10.08
N GLU A 62 -13.44 -4.53 9.81
CA GLU A 62 -12.42 -3.48 9.71
C GLU A 62 -12.70 -2.52 8.56
N SER A 63 -13.05 -3.07 7.39
CA SER A 63 -13.37 -2.28 6.20
C SER A 63 -14.59 -1.38 6.41
N TYR A 64 -15.64 -1.88 7.08
CA TYR A 64 -16.83 -1.08 7.38
C TYR A 64 -16.54 0.07 8.36
N ALA A 65 -15.62 -0.12 9.31
CA ALA A 65 -15.22 0.94 10.23
C ALA A 65 -14.54 2.12 9.51
N LEU A 66 -13.95 1.90 8.33
CA LEU A 66 -13.36 2.94 7.50
C LEU A 66 -14.38 3.66 6.60
N MET A 67 -15.59 3.14 6.45
CA MET A 67 -16.59 3.73 5.57
C MET A 67 -17.18 5.00 6.16
N THR A 68 -16.89 6.14 5.52
CA THR A 68 -17.49 7.42 5.87
C THR A 68 -18.38 7.95 4.75
N PRO A 69 -19.41 8.77 5.04
CA PRO A 69 -20.20 9.44 4.00
C PRO A 69 -19.34 10.28 3.05
N GLN A 70 -18.29 10.93 3.59
CA GLN A 70 -17.34 11.69 2.79
C GLN A 70 -16.60 10.80 1.78
N MET A 71 -16.14 9.62 2.20
CA MET A 71 -15.52 8.64 1.29
C MET A 71 -16.47 8.28 0.15
N LEU A 72 -17.72 7.95 0.46
CA LEU A 72 -18.72 7.55 -0.54
C LEU A 72 -18.99 8.67 -1.55
N LEU A 73 -19.13 9.91 -1.08
CA LEU A 73 -19.32 11.06 -1.96
C LEU A 73 -18.09 11.29 -2.83
N THR A 74 -16.88 11.31 -2.25
CA THR A 74 -15.66 11.56 -3.02
C THR A 74 -15.43 10.47 -4.07
N LEU A 75 -15.57 9.18 -3.72
CA LEU A 75 -15.44 8.08 -4.68
C LEU A 75 -16.56 8.08 -5.73
N GLY A 76 -17.79 8.43 -5.33
CA GLY A 76 -18.92 8.56 -6.24
C GLY A 76 -18.69 9.63 -7.31
N PHE A 77 -18.26 10.83 -6.92
CA PHE A 77 -18.03 11.94 -7.86
C PHE A 77 -16.71 11.82 -8.64
N SER A 78 -15.59 11.55 -7.95
CA SER A 78 -14.27 11.54 -8.60
C SER A 78 -13.94 10.21 -9.31
N GLY A 79 -14.53 9.10 -8.86
CA GLY A 79 -14.33 7.77 -9.43
C GLY A 79 -15.47 7.36 -10.35
N VAL A 80 -16.65 7.11 -9.78
CA VAL A 80 -17.78 6.50 -10.52
C VAL A 80 -18.31 7.42 -11.59
N LEU A 81 -18.61 8.68 -11.26
CA LEU A 81 -19.12 9.65 -12.24
C LEU A 81 -18.10 9.91 -13.35
N ALA A 82 -16.82 10.08 -13.01
CA ALA A 82 -15.75 10.24 -14.00
C ALA A 82 -15.60 9.02 -14.93
N ALA A 83 -15.71 7.80 -14.37
CA ALA A 83 -15.70 6.57 -15.16
C ALA A 83 -16.94 6.45 -16.06
N LEU A 84 -18.13 6.80 -15.57
CA LEU A 84 -19.35 6.83 -16.38
C LEU A 84 -19.24 7.81 -17.54
N ILE A 85 -18.71 9.01 -17.30
CA ILE A 85 -18.44 10.01 -18.35
C ILE A 85 -17.46 9.44 -19.38
N ALA A 86 -16.35 8.82 -18.95
CA ALA A 86 -15.37 8.21 -19.85
C ALA A 86 -15.99 7.09 -20.71
N CYS A 87 -16.84 6.28 -20.10
CA CYS A 87 -17.54 5.18 -20.74
C CYS A 87 -18.70 5.70 -21.66
N TRP A 88 -19.30 6.87 -21.41
CA TRP A 88 -20.32 7.53 -22.26
C TRP A 88 -19.76 8.20 -23.52
N ILE A 89 -18.48 8.56 -23.55
CA ILE A 89 -17.87 9.18 -24.72
C ILE A 89 -17.84 8.19 -25.89
N LYS A 90 -18.63 8.50 -26.93
CA LYS A 90 -18.67 7.74 -28.18
C LYS A 90 -17.41 8.04 -29.00
N ILE A 91 -16.45 7.12 -28.93
CA ILE A 91 -15.24 7.16 -29.77
C ILE A 91 -15.66 6.86 -31.21
N LYS A 92 -15.63 7.87 -32.08
CA LYS A 92 -15.89 7.67 -33.51
C LYS A 92 -14.74 6.87 -34.12
N PRO A 93 -15.00 5.74 -34.80
CA PRO A 93 -13.95 5.02 -35.50
C PRO A 93 -13.39 5.90 -36.62
N ALA A 94 -12.06 6.00 -36.70
CA ALA A 94 -11.40 6.76 -37.76
C ALA A 94 -11.73 6.13 -39.12
N THR A 95 -12.05 6.99 -40.09
CA THR A 95 -12.55 6.62 -41.44
C THR A 95 -11.57 5.77 -42.27
N SER A 96 -10.28 5.73 -41.90
CA SER A 96 -9.27 4.87 -42.51
C SER A 96 -8.39 4.20 -41.45
N ARG A 97 -8.22 2.87 -41.54
CA ARG A 97 -7.37 2.08 -40.63
C ARG A 97 -5.90 2.56 -40.65
N LEU A 98 -5.37 2.90 -41.83
CA LEU A 98 -4.01 3.44 -42.01
C LEU A 98 -3.82 4.80 -41.32
N ARG A 99 -4.78 5.73 -41.52
CA ARG A 99 -4.74 7.04 -40.84
C ARG A 99 -4.85 6.88 -39.33
N SER A 100 -5.70 5.97 -38.84
CA SER A 100 -5.85 5.67 -37.41
C SER A 100 -4.53 5.22 -36.78
N VAL A 101 -3.83 4.27 -37.41
CA VAL A 101 -2.54 3.77 -36.93
C VAL A 101 -1.49 4.89 -36.95
N LEU A 102 -1.47 5.70 -38.01
CA LEU A 102 -0.52 6.81 -38.14
C LEU A 102 -0.73 7.89 -37.05
N PHE A 103 -1.97 8.30 -36.80
CA PHE A 103 -2.29 9.26 -35.73
C PHE A 103 -1.98 8.71 -34.34
N ARG A 104 -2.24 7.41 -34.09
CA ARG A 104 -1.87 6.76 -32.82
C ARG A 104 -0.36 6.67 -32.64
N GLY A 105 0.37 6.32 -33.71
CA GLY A 105 1.83 6.29 -33.71
C GLY A 105 2.43 7.67 -33.46
N ALA A 106 1.89 8.72 -34.11
CA ALA A 106 2.27 10.10 -33.86
C ALA A 106 1.99 10.53 -32.40
N ASN A 107 0.85 10.17 -31.83
CA ASN A 107 0.53 10.46 -30.42
C ASN A 107 1.53 9.82 -29.44
N ILE A 108 1.90 8.56 -29.67
CA ILE A 108 2.92 7.86 -28.88
C ILE A 108 4.27 8.56 -29.05
N LEU A 109 4.67 8.88 -30.28
CA LEU A 109 5.95 9.52 -30.56
C LEU A 109 6.07 10.90 -29.91
N VAL A 110 5.03 11.73 -29.99
CA VAL A 110 4.97 13.03 -29.28
C VAL A 110 5.06 12.84 -27.77
N SER A 111 4.37 11.84 -27.21
CA SER A 111 4.41 11.55 -25.77
C SER A 111 5.81 11.11 -25.32
N VAL A 112 6.50 10.29 -26.12
CA VAL A 112 7.89 9.87 -25.85
C VAL A 112 8.84 11.06 -25.95
N LEU A 113 8.71 11.91 -26.97
CA LEU A 113 9.52 13.11 -27.11
C LEU A 113 9.34 14.07 -25.93
N LEU A 114 8.12 14.25 -25.43
CA LEU A 114 7.86 15.05 -24.23
C LEU A 114 8.55 14.48 -22.99
N ILE A 115 8.53 13.16 -22.80
CA ILE A 115 9.23 12.50 -21.70
C ILE A 115 10.73 12.75 -21.81
N LEU A 116 11.32 12.54 -22.99
CA LEU A 116 12.75 12.73 -23.23
C LEU A 116 13.17 14.20 -23.03
N LEU A 117 12.35 15.15 -23.48
CA LEU A 117 12.59 16.57 -23.29
C LEU A 117 12.61 16.95 -21.81
N VAL A 118 11.59 16.50 -21.06
CA VAL A 118 11.52 16.77 -19.61
C VAL A 118 12.67 16.08 -18.87
N ALA A 119 13.03 14.85 -19.27
CA ALA A 119 14.17 14.14 -18.71
C ALA A 119 15.48 14.89 -18.99
N ALA A 120 15.72 15.36 -20.22
CA ALA A 120 16.94 16.09 -20.58
C ALA A 120 17.08 17.40 -19.80
N LEU A 121 16.00 18.15 -19.61
CA LEU A 121 16.02 19.45 -18.92
C LEU A 121 16.11 19.33 -17.39
N PHE A 122 15.52 18.29 -16.80
CA PHE A 122 15.35 18.17 -15.34
C PHE A 122 15.91 16.88 -14.75
N TYR A 123 16.82 16.18 -15.46
CA TYR A 123 17.36 14.88 -15.02
C TYR A 123 17.92 14.93 -13.60
N LYS A 124 18.77 15.94 -13.30
CA LYS A 124 19.46 16.05 -12.01
C LYS A 124 18.48 16.24 -10.86
N ASP A 125 17.47 17.09 -11.05
CA ASP A 125 16.45 17.37 -10.05
C ASP A 125 15.60 16.12 -9.78
N TYR A 126 15.19 15.40 -10.83
CA TYR A 126 14.43 14.16 -10.66
C TYR A 126 15.24 13.03 -10.06
N ALA A 127 16.51 12.87 -10.46
CA ALA A 127 17.38 11.84 -9.90
C ALA A 127 17.59 12.05 -8.39
N SER A 128 17.83 13.30 -7.96
CA SER A 128 17.94 13.64 -6.54
C SER A 128 16.62 13.43 -5.80
N LEU A 129 15.51 13.93 -6.35
CA LEU A 129 14.20 13.85 -5.72
C LEU A 129 13.73 12.40 -5.52
N PHE A 130 13.91 11.53 -6.52
CA PHE A 130 13.54 10.13 -6.41
C PHE A 130 14.48 9.29 -5.56
N ARG A 131 15.77 9.66 -5.49
CA ARG A 131 16.73 8.98 -4.61
C ARG A 131 16.47 9.29 -3.15
N ASN A 132 16.15 10.55 -2.84
CA ASN A 132 15.94 11.03 -1.48
C ASN A 132 14.50 10.78 -0.98
N ASN A 133 13.52 10.79 -1.88
CA ASN A 133 12.10 10.64 -1.54
C ASN A 133 11.47 9.49 -2.32
N LYS A 134 11.91 8.27 -2.05
CA LYS A 134 11.37 7.05 -2.67
C LYS A 134 9.86 6.89 -2.46
N GLU A 135 9.34 7.46 -1.38
CA GLU A 135 7.91 7.49 -1.07
C GLU A 135 7.09 8.25 -2.12
N LEU A 136 7.62 9.36 -2.68
CA LEU A 136 6.90 10.14 -3.69
C LEU A 136 6.56 9.31 -4.92
N VAL A 137 7.44 8.40 -5.33
CA VAL A 137 7.19 7.49 -6.46
C VAL A 137 6.02 6.55 -6.13
N LYS A 138 5.95 6.08 -4.88
CA LYS A 138 4.87 5.21 -4.39
C LYS A 138 3.55 5.97 -4.13
N SER A 139 3.54 7.29 -4.20
CA SER A 139 2.32 8.10 -4.13
C SER A 139 1.73 8.45 -5.51
N LEU A 140 2.41 8.10 -6.61
CA LEU A 140 1.94 8.39 -7.96
C LEU A 140 0.84 7.40 -8.39
N SER A 141 -0.41 7.86 -8.37
CA SER A 141 -1.56 7.10 -8.84
C SER A 141 -1.73 7.18 -10.37
N PRO A 142 -2.16 6.09 -11.06
CA PRO A 142 -2.48 4.75 -10.54
C PRO A 142 -1.29 3.78 -10.54
N SER A 143 -0.08 4.24 -10.90
CA SER A 143 1.10 3.37 -11.02
C SER A 143 1.51 2.71 -9.71
N ASN A 144 1.30 3.38 -8.59
CA ASN A 144 1.55 2.87 -7.24
C ASN A 144 0.80 1.57 -6.96
N SER A 145 -0.52 1.55 -7.15
CA SER A 145 -1.37 0.38 -6.92
C SER A 145 -1.00 -0.77 -7.85
N ILE A 146 -0.68 -0.48 -9.12
CA ILE A 146 -0.29 -1.51 -10.10
C ILE A 146 1.05 -2.15 -9.72
N VAL A 147 2.07 -1.34 -9.45
CA VAL A 147 3.41 -1.83 -9.09
C VAL A 147 3.39 -2.54 -7.75
N ALA A 148 2.65 -2.03 -6.76
CA ALA A 148 2.50 -2.66 -5.46
C ALA A 148 1.81 -4.03 -5.56
N SER A 149 0.71 -4.12 -6.31
CA SER A 149 0.00 -5.39 -6.53
C SER A 149 0.84 -6.41 -7.30
N TRP A 150 1.56 -5.97 -8.34
CA TRP A 150 2.49 -6.83 -9.07
C TRP A 150 3.61 -7.34 -8.16
N SER A 151 4.21 -6.45 -7.37
CA SER A 151 5.25 -6.81 -6.41
C SER A 151 4.75 -7.81 -5.38
N TRP A 152 3.53 -7.64 -4.86
CA TRP A 152 2.92 -8.57 -3.91
C TRP A 152 2.71 -9.95 -4.55
N TYR A 153 2.11 -9.99 -5.75
CA TYR A 153 1.86 -11.23 -6.48
C TYR A 153 3.14 -12.00 -6.80
N SER A 154 4.19 -11.30 -7.26
CA SER A 154 5.48 -11.93 -7.57
C SER A 154 6.13 -12.56 -6.33
N HIS A 155 6.01 -11.93 -5.16
CA HIS A 155 6.55 -12.50 -3.91
C HIS A 155 5.72 -13.69 -3.44
N GLN A 156 4.39 -13.61 -3.54
CA GLN A 156 3.51 -14.72 -3.17
C GLN A 156 3.78 -15.96 -4.01
N ARG A 157 4.07 -15.80 -5.31
CA ARG A 157 4.42 -16.92 -6.20
C ARG A 157 5.71 -17.63 -5.79
N LEU A 158 6.63 -16.92 -5.15
CA LEU A 158 7.92 -17.44 -4.68
C LEU A 158 7.80 -18.09 -3.29
N ALA A 159 6.66 -17.98 -2.61
CA ALA A 159 6.46 -18.46 -1.24
C ALA A 159 6.21 -19.97 -1.10
N ASN A 160 6.31 -20.75 -2.18
CA ASN A 160 6.14 -22.21 -2.17
C ASN A 160 7.39 -22.96 -1.64
N LEU A 161 7.94 -22.50 -0.52
CA LEU A 161 9.05 -23.15 0.15
C LEU A 161 8.52 -24.21 1.14
N PRO A 162 9.23 -25.33 1.34
CA PRO A 162 8.85 -26.31 2.35
C PRO A 162 8.92 -25.70 3.76
N LEU A 163 8.02 -26.12 4.64
CA LEU A 163 8.02 -25.69 6.04
C LEU A 163 9.29 -26.20 6.74
N VAL A 164 10.13 -25.27 7.19
CA VAL A 164 11.30 -25.57 8.03
C VAL A 164 10.84 -25.69 9.47
N ARG A 165 11.18 -26.80 10.12
CA ARG A 165 10.92 -27.00 11.55
C ARG A 165 12.12 -26.50 12.36
N ILE A 166 11.84 -25.76 13.43
CA ILE A 166 12.85 -25.15 14.31
C ILE A 166 12.54 -25.57 15.74
N GLY A 167 13.57 -25.79 16.56
CA GLY A 167 13.43 -26.12 17.98
C GLY A 167 13.00 -27.55 18.27
N GLU A 168 13.36 -28.51 17.40
CA GLU A 168 13.06 -29.93 17.61
C GLU A 168 13.80 -30.55 18.81
N ASP A 169 14.85 -29.88 19.31
CA ASP A 169 15.65 -30.21 20.49
C ASP A 169 15.15 -29.53 21.78
N ALA A 170 14.05 -28.77 21.71
CA ALA A 170 13.53 -28.06 22.87
C ALA A 170 12.92 -29.02 23.90
N HIS A 171 13.55 -29.10 25.08
CA HIS A 171 13.07 -29.89 26.20
C HIS A 171 12.80 -29.02 27.44
N ARG A 172 11.80 -29.42 28.25
CA ARG A 172 11.52 -28.74 29.52
C ARG A 172 12.71 -28.90 30.45
N ASN A 173 13.21 -27.80 31.00
CA ASN A 173 14.28 -27.80 31.99
C ASN A 173 13.97 -28.82 33.11
N PRO A 174 14.84 -29.82 33.39
CA PRO A 174 14.60 -30.84 34.41
C PRO A 174 14.26 -30.26 35.79
N LEU A 175 14.83 -29.11 36.15
CA LEU A 175 14.52 -28.41 37.41
C LEU A 175 13.04 -28.01 37.50
N MET A 176 12.42 -27.65 36.37
CA MET A 176 11.01 -27.28 36.31
C MET A 176 10.05 -28.47 36.25
N GLN A 177 10.54 -29.69 36.06
CA GLN A 177 9.69 -30.89 36.00
C GLN A 177 9.34 -31.41 37.40
N ASN A 178 10.24 -31.19 38.37
CA ASN A 178 10.07 -31.67 39.75
C ASN A 178 9.40 -30.64 40.68
N GLU A 179 9.10 -29.44 40.17
CA GLU A 179 8.47 -28.37 40.95
C GLU A 179 6.96 -28.58 41.09
N LYS A 180 6.44 -28.43 42.32
CA LYS A 180 5.00 -28.57 42.61
C LYS A 180 4.17 -27.40 42.07
N ARG A 181 4.79 -26.23 41.89
CA ARG A 181 4.12 -25.01 41.43
C ARG A 181 4.18 -24.93 39.90
N LYS A 182 3.01 -24.82 39.26
CA LYS A 182 2.91 -24.64 37.80
C LYS A 182 3.26 -23.20 37.42
N ASN A 183 4.02 -23.03 36.34
CA ASN A 183 4.27 -21.73 35.73
C ASN A 183 3.18 -21.45 34.68
N LEU A 184 2.54 -20.29 34.79
CA LEU A 184 1.57 -19.78 33.82
C LEU A 184 2.12 -18.48 33.24
N THR A 185 2.31 -18.45 31.93
CA THR A 185 2.70 -17.24 31.18
C THR A 185 1.53 -16.82 30.31
N ILE A 186 1.12 -15.56 30.41
CA ILE A 186 0.11 -14.95 29.55
C ILE A 186 0.80 -13.90 28.71
N LEU A 187 0.72 -14.06 27.38
CA LEU A 187 1.22 -13.07 26.44
C LEU A 187 0.03 -12.28 25.87
N ILE A 188 0.06 -10.96 26.02
CA ILE A 188 -0.95 -10.06 25.47
C ILE A 188 -0.31 -9.33 24.29
N VAL A 189 -0.86 -9.54 23.09
CA VAL A 189 -0.47 -8.82 21.87
C VAL A 189 -1.43 -7.65 21.73
N GLY A 190 -0.91 -6.42 21.90
CA GLY A 190 -1.70 -5.20 21.72
C GLY A 190 -1.97 -4.89 20.26
N GLU A 191 -2.87 -3.93 20.02
CA GLU A 191 -3.23 -3.43 18.69
C GLU A 191 -3.18 -1.90 18.70
N THR A 192 -2.53 -1.30 17.70
CA THR A 192 -2.43 0.16 17.42
C THR A 192 -1.98 1.09 18.59
N SER A 193 -1.68 0.54 19.76
CA SER A 193 -1.30 1.31 20.95
C SER A 193 0.13 1.84 20.81
N ARG A 194 0.35 3.11 21.15
CA ARG A 194 1.65 3.79 21.01
C ARG A 194 2.17 4.37 22.33
N ALA A 195 3.48 4.29 22.54
CA ALA A 195 4.15 4.68 23.79
C ALA A 195 3.94 6.15 24.18
N GLU A 196 3.76 7.06 23.21
CA GLU A 196 3.52 8.49 23.46
C GLU A 196 2.23 8.78 24.26
N ASN A 197 1.27 7.84 24.26
CA ASN A 197 -0.02 7.99 24.95
C ASN A 197 -0.13 7.15 26.23
N PHE A 198 0.96 6.62 26.75
CA PHE A 198 0.98 5.86 28.00
C PHE A 198 1.34 6.76 29.17
N SER A 199 0.50 6.83 30.21
CA SER A 199 0.82 7.61 31.42
C SER A 199 2.02 7.07 32.17
N LEU A 200 2.27 5.75 32.07
CA LEU A 200 3.50 5.11 32.56
C LEU A 200 4.78 5.63 31.88
N ASN A 201 4.65 6.28 30.73
CA ASN A 201 5.74 6.92 29.98
C ASN A 201 5.75 8.46 30.12
N GLY A 202 4.99 9.02 31.07
CA GLY A 202 4.90 10.46 31.30
C GLY A 202 3.85 11.18 30.46
N TYR A 203 2.91 10.48 29.82
CA TYR A 203 1.78 11.13 29.14
C TYR A 203 0.90 11.89 30.17
N PRO A 204 0.52 13.16 29.93
CA PRO A 204 -0.15 13.99 30.94
C PRO A 204 -1.54 13.51 31.40
N ARG A 205 -2.19 12.63 30.63
CA ARG A 205 -3.49 12.05 31.02
C ARG A 205 -3.28 10.65 31.55
N GLU A 206 -3.96 10.31 32.64
CA GLU A 206 -3.94 8.98 33.26
C GLU A 206 -4.62 7.91 32.38
N THR A 207 -3.88 7.37 31.41
CA THR A 207 -4.36 6.34 30.47
C THR A 207 -4.18 4.91 31.00
N ASN A 208 -3.29 4.69 31.98
CA ASN A 208 -3.03 3.37 32.56
C ASN A 208 -3.24 3.32 34.09
N PRO A 209 -4.36 3.82 34.65
CA PRO A 209 -4.52 4.05 36.08
C PRO A 209 -4.57 2.77 36.94
N ARG A 210 -4.88 1.61 36.34
CA ARG A 210 -4.86 0.31 37.03
C ARG A 210 -3.44 -0.23 37.13
N LEU A 211 -2.72 -0.24 36.00
CA LEU A 211 -1.34 -0.71 35.95
C LEU A 211 -0.40 0.13 36.83
N ALA A 212 -0.66 1.43 36.97
CA ALA A 212 0.10 2.31 37.86
C ALA A 212 0.00 1.93 39.35
N LYS A 213 -1.01 1.15 39.74
CA LYS A 213 -1.19 0.66 41.12
C LYS A 213 -0.57 -0.72 41.35
N ASP A 214 -0.17 -1.40 40.28
CA ASP A 214 0.41 -2.72 40.31
C ASP A 214 1.95 -2.63 40.25
N ASN A 215 2.64 -3.68 40.70
CA ASN A 215 4.10 -3.75 40.62
C ASN A 215 4.57 -4.19 39.21
N VAL A 216 4.32 -3.34 38.21
CA VAL A 216 4.64 -3.60 36.79
C VAL A 216 6.00 -3.04 36.41
N VAL A 217 6.69 -3.74 35.50
CA VAL A 217 7.89 -3.23 34.84
C VAL A 217 7.48 -2.62 33.49
N TYR A 218 7.76 -1.34 33.30
CA TYR A 218 7.51 -0.63 32.06
C TYR A 218 8.79 -0.48 31.23
N PHE A 219 8.69 -0.68 29.92
CA PHE A 219 9.81 -0.58 28.98
C PHE A 219 9.61 0.65 28.06
N PRO A 220 10.22 1.81 28.36
CA PRO A 220 9.95 3.06 27.66
C PRO A 220 10.55 3.10 26.23
N ASN A 221 11.63 2.37 26.00
CA ASN A 221 12.38 2.37 24.74
C ASN A 221 12.11 1.10 23.96
N THR A 222 10.90 0.96 23.43
CA THR A 222 10.50 -0.17 22.58
C THR A 222 10.05 0.32 21.21
N ALA A 223 10.42 -0.41 20.18
CA ALA A 223 10.04 -0.16 18.80
C ALA A 223 9.42 -1.43 18.22
N SER A 224 8.41 -1.27 17.37
CA SER A 224 7.83 -2.38 16.64
C SER A 224 8.69 -2.72 15.41
N CYS A 225 8.69 -3.98 15.01
CA CYS A 225 9.33 -4.45 13.78
C CYS A 225 8.68 -3.88 12.50
N GLY A 226 7.39 -3.53 12.56
CA GLY A 226 6.67 -2.88 11.47
C GLY A 226 5.56 -1.95 11.99
N THR A 227 4.87 -1.29 11.06
CA THR A 227 3.79 -0.33 11.35
C THR A 227 2.40 -0.85 10.97
N ALA A 228 2.29 -2.15 10.70
CA ALA A 228 1.03 -2.81 10.33
C ALA A 228 0.99 -4.22 10.93
N THR A 229 -0.19 -4.67 11.37
CA THR A 229 -0.40 -5.97 12.02
C THR A 229 0.09 -7.14 11.15
N ALA A 230 -0.16 -7.08 9.83
CA ALA A 230 0.26 -8.11 8.87
C ALA A 230 1.80 -8.24 8.74
N VAL A 231 2.56 -7.23 9.16
CA VAL A 231 4.03 -7.27 9.19
C VAL A 231 4.52 -7.58 10.60
N SER A 232 3.98 -6.88 11.60
CA SER A 232 4.50 -6.92 12.96
C SER A 232 4.26 -8.25 13.66
N VAL A 233 3.06 -8.82 13.54
CA VAL A 233 2.74 -10.07 14.22
C VAL A 233 3.60 -11.23 13.71
N PRO A 234 3.69 -11.51 12.39
CA PRO A 234 4.58 -12.56 11.91
C PRO A 234 6.04 -12.34 12.30
N CYS A 235 6.53 -11.10 12.25
CA CYS A 235 7.92 -10.81 12.61
C CYS A 235 8.21 -11.04 14.10
N MET A 236 7.31 -10.63 15.01
CA MET A 236 7.47 -10.84 16.46
C MET A 236 7.57 -12.31 16.87
N PHE A 237 6.91 -13.20 16.11
CA PHE A 237 6.89 -14.64 16.36
C PHE A 237 7.80 -15.43 15.41
N SER A 238 8.63 -14.74 14.63
CA SER A 238 9.62 -15.37 13.76
C SER A 238 10.98 -15.48 14.43
N ASP A 239 11.83 -16.34 13.89
CA ASP A 239 13.24 -16.48 14.24
C ASP A 239 14.14 -15.42 13.59
N TYR A 240 13.58 -14.59 12.70
CA TYR A 240 14.29 -13.45 12.12
C TYR A 240 14.49 -12.38 13.19
N ALA A 241 15.76 -12.13 13.56
CA ALA A 241 16.11 -10.98 14.38
C ALA A 241 15.76 -9.69 13.62
N ALA A 242 15.05 -8.78 14.31
CA ALA A 242 14.77 -7.43 13.82
C ALA A 242 16.04 -6.59 13.64
#